data_AF-A0A816XZ17-F1
#
_entry.id   AF-A0A816XZ17-F1
#
_cell.length_a   1.000
_cell.length_b   1.000
_cell.length_c   1.000
_cell.angle_alpha   90.00
_cell.angle_beta   90.00
_cell.angle_gamma   90.00
#
_symmetry.space_group_name_H-M   'P 1'
#
loop_
_entity.id
_entity.type
_entity.pdbx_description
1 polymer ?
#
loop_
_entity_poly.entity_id
_entity_poly.type
_entity_poly.pdbx_seq_one_letter_code
_entity_poly.pdbx_strand_id
1 'polypeptide(L)'
;MEFVLADETGQKIHATCKQTYIESKGRILTVGAWRYIQNFQITPAGGAYRTTDHTWKIVFNQNTAVTRSNHVNDELYLNLSDF
;
A
#
# COMPACT_ATOMS: atom_id res chain seq x y z
N MET A 1 -7.99 -1.91 -7.39
CA MET A 1 -7.62 -2.72 -6.21
C MET A 1 -7.06 -1.76 -5.19
N GLU A 2 -7.57 -1.83 -3.97
CA GLU A 2 -7.21 -0.93 -2.87
C GLU A 2 -6.37 -1.70 -1.85
N PHE A 3 -5.39 -1.02 -1.26
CA PHE A 3 -4.48 -1.59 -0.26
C PHE A 3 -4.34 -0.64 0.92
N VAL A 4 -4.16 -1.20 2.10
CA VAL A 4 -3.57 -0.50 3.24
C VAL A 4 -2.17 -1.07 3.40
N LEU A 5 -1.17 -0.23 3.21
CA LEU A 5 0.24 -0.60 3.36
C LEU A 5 0.71 -0.11 4.72
N ALA A 6 1.49 -0.93 5.42
CA ALA A 6 2.15 -0.56 6.66
C ALA A 6 3.67 -0.63 6.48
N ASP A 7 4.41 0.28 7.11
CA ASP A 7 5.87 0.22 7.20
C ASP A 7 6.35 -0.38 8.53
N GLU A 8 7.67 -0.44 8.70
CA GLU A 8 8.35 -0.97 9.90
C GLU A 8 8.05 -0.17 11.19
N THR A 9 7.52 1.04 11.07
CA THR A 9 7.12 1.86 12.22
C THR A 9 5.62 1.73 12.54
N GLY A 10 4.90 0.91 11.77
CA GLY A 10 3.46 0.73 11.89
C GLY A 10 2.63 1.86 11.25
N GLN A 11 3.26 2.81 10.55
CA GLN A 11 2.54 3.86 9.83
C GLN A 11 1.81 3.26 8.64
N LYS A 12 0.53 3.60 8.51
CA LYS A 12 -0.35 3.07 7.48
C LYS A 12 -0.64 4.12 6.41
N ILE A 13 -0.58 3.70 5.15
CA ILE A 13 -0.93 4.52 4.00
C ILE A 13 -1.87 3.77 3.06
N HIS A 14 -2.90 4.48 2.60
CA HIS A 14 -3.78 3.98 1.54
C HIS A 14 -3.02 3.95 0.21
N ALA A 15 -3.18 2.87 -0.56
CA ALA A 15 -2.69 2.77 -1.93
C ALA A 15 -3.79 2.24 -2.87
N THR A 16 -3.82 2.75 -4.10
CA THR A 16 -4.72 2.27 -5.16
C THR A 16 -3.94 1.79 -6.39
N CYS A 17 -4.41 0.69 -6.96
CA CYS A 17 -3.89 0.12 -8.20
C CYS A 17 -5.03 -0.09 -9.21
N LYS A 18 -4.93 0.59 -10.36
CA LYS A 18 -5.89 0.46 -11.46
C LYS A 18 -5.86 -0.94 -12.07
N GLN A 19 -6.98 -1.39 -12.61
CA GLN A 19 -7.15 -2.72 -13.21
C GLN A 19 -6.01 -3.09 -14.19
N THR A 20 -5.61 -2.15 -15.04
CA THR A 20 -4.52 -2.29 -16.02
C THR A 20 -3.18 -2.72 -15.42
N TYR A 21 -2.96 -2.46 -14.13
CA TYR A 21 -1.71 -2.77 -13.44
C TYR A 21 -1.83 -3.91 -12.41
N ILE A 22 -3.02 -4.49 -12.22
CA ILE A 22 -3.22 -5.53 -11.20
C ILE A 22 -2.41 -6.78 -11.51
N GLU A 23 -2.38 -7.22 -12.76
CA GLU A 23 -1.64 -8.44 -13.13
C GLU A 23 -0.14 -8.28 -12.94
N SER A 24 0.42 -7.12 -13.30
CA SER A 24 1.86 -6.87 -13.23
C SER A 24 2.35 -6.42 -11.86
N LYS A 25 1.51 -5.70 -11.09
CA LYS A 25 1.92 -5.03 -9.83
C LYS A 25 1.09 -5.49 -8.64
N GLY A 26 -0.24 -5.57 -8.82
CA GLY A 26 -1.17 -5.89 -7.73
C GLY A 26 -1.03 -7.31 -7.19
N ARG A 27 -0.90 -8.32 -8.06
CA ARG A 27 -0.79 -9.74 -7.64
C ARG A 27 0.45 -10.05 -6.80
N ILE A 28 1.50 -9.23 -6.88
CA ILE A 28 2.74 -9.40 -6.11
C ILE A 28 2.55 -8.94 -4.65
N LEU A 29 1.57 -8.05 -4.41
CA LEU A 29 1.22 -7.51 -3.10
C LEU A 29 0.21 -8.44 -2.41
N THR A 30 0.75 -9.48 -1.79
CA THR A 30 0.00 -10.39 -0.91
C THR A 30 -0.02 -9.84 0.51
N VAL A 31 -1.14 -9.99 1.21
CA VAL A 31 -1.25 -9.60 2.63
C VAL A 31 -0.17 -10.31 3.46
N GLY A 32 0.45 -9.58 4.40
CA GLY A 32 1.51 -10.09 5.27
C GLY A 32 2.90 -10.16 4.64
N ALA A 33 3.06 -9.82 3.35
CA ALA A 33 4.35 -9.87 2.70
C ALA A 33 5.02 -8.48 2.62
N TRP A 34 6.29 -8.43 3.01
CA TRP A 34 7.13 -7.25 2.83
C TRP A 34 7.56 -7.09 1.37
N ARG A 35 7.44 -5.85 0.87
CA ARG A 35 7.68 -5.49 -0.53
C ARG A 35 8.33 -4.12 -0.60
N TYR A 36 9.27 -3.98 -1.53
CA TYR A 36 9.75 -2.65 -1.91
C TYR A 36 8.84 -2.11 -3.01
N ILE A 37 8.35 -0.88 -2.83
CA ILE A 37 7.50 -0.20 -3.79
C ILE A 37 8.18 1.13 -4.12
N GLN A 38 8.44 1.38 -5.39
CA GLN A 38 9.22 2.53 -5.85
C GLN A 38 8.54 3.19 -7.06
N ASN A 39 8.88 4.45 -7.34
CA ASN A 39 8.42 5.22 -8.51
C ASN A 39 6.88 5.32 -8.62
N PHE A 40 6.22 5.41 -7.48
CA PHE A 40 4.78 5.62 -7.39
C PHE A 40 4.43 7.11 -7.36
N GLN A 41 3.16 7.43 -7.56
CA GLN A 41 2.64 8.78 -7.43
C GLN A 41 2.00 8.96 -6.04
N ILE A 42 2.11 10.17 -5.48
CA ILE A 42 1.39 10.58 -4.28
C ILE A 42 0.25 11.53 -4.66
N THR A 43 -0.91 11.36 -4.04
CA THR A 43 -2.07 12.26 -4.16
C THR A 43 -2.68 12.51 -2.78
N PRO A 44 -3.37 13.63 -2.54
CA PRO A 44 -4.07 13.85 -1.29
C PRO A 44 -5.07 12.72 -1.00
N ALA A 45 -5.06 12.21 0.23
CA ALA A 45 -6.11 11.32 0.71
C ALA A 45 -7.33 12.20 1.04
N GLY A 46 -8.42 11.99 0.31
CA GLY A 46 -9.65 12.78 0.46
C GLY A 46 -10.89 11.96 0.14
N GLY A 47 -12.05 12.59 0.25
CA GLY A 47 -13.35 11.95 0.13
C GLY A 47 -13.94 11.51 1.48
N ALA A 48 -15.20 11.09 1.46
CA ALA A 48 -15.94 10.72 2.66
C ALA A 48 -15.46 9.40 3.30
N TYR A 49 -14.78 8.55 2.53
CA TYR A 49 -14.26 7.26 3.00
C TYR A 49 -12.74 7.28 3.01
N ARG A 50 -12.16 7.18 4.21
CA ARG A 50 -10.71 7.09 4.42
C ARG A 50 -10.41 5.78 5.13
N THR A 51 -9.44 5.03 4.61
CA THR A 51 -8.98 3.77 5.21
C THR A 51 -7.82 3.97 6.18
N THR A 52 -7.21 5.16 6.21
CA THR A 52 -6.07 5.53 7.04
C THR A 52 -6.11 7.00 7.41
N ASP A 53 -5.52 7.38 8.55
CA ASP A 53 -5.40 8.78 8.97
C ASP A 53 -4.35 9.58 8.19
N HIS A 54 -3.52 8.90 7.39
CA HIS A 54 -2.51 9.55 6.55
C HIS A 54 -3.15 10.54 5.55
N THR A 55 -2.59 11.74 5.43
CA THR A 55 -3.12 12.85 4.60
C THR A 55 -2.88 12.64 3.11
N TRP A 56 -2.05 11.66 2.75
CA TRP A 56 -1.69 11.29 1.39
C TRP A 56 -1.98 9.82 1.12
N LYS A 57 -2.21 9.49 -0.15
CA LYS A 57 -2.32 8.11 -0.63
C LYS A 57 -1.41 7.87 -1.83
N ILE A 58 -0.99 6.61 -1.98
CA ILE A 58 -0.18 6.13 -3.09
C ILE A 58 -1.10 5.75 -4.27
N VAL A 59 -0.68 6.12 -5.48
CA VAL A 59 -1.34 5.74 -6.72
C VAL A 59 -0.34 5.04 -7.62
N PHE A 60 -0.68 3.80 -8.00
CA PHE A 60 0.18 3.02 -8.89
C PHE A 60 0.02 3.53 -10.32
N ASN A 61 1.16 3.73 -10.97
CA ASN A 61 1.24 4.16 -12.35
C ASN A 61 2.06 3.15 -13.17
N GLN A 62 2.34 3.47 -14.43
CA GLN A 62 3.12 2.60 -15.31
C GLN A 62 4.53 2.32 -14.76
N ASN A 63 5.16 3.31 -14.13
CA ASN A 63 6.54 3.27 -13.67
C ASN A 63 6.71 2.66 -12.28
N THR A 64 5.61 2.43 -11.56
CA THR A 64 5.64 1.84 -10.22
C THR A 64 6.25 0.45 -10.28
N ALA A 65 7.34 0.25 -9.54
CA ALA A 65 8.02 -1.03 -9.40
C ALA A 65 7.66 -1.65 -8.05
N VAL A 66 7.35 -2.95 -8.05
CA VAL A 66 7.09 -3.75 -6.84
C VAL A 66 8.03 -4.94 -6.86
N THR A 67 8.92 -5.04 -5.87
CA THR A 67 9.88 -6.13 -5.76
C THR A 67 9.80 -6.80 -4.39
N ARG A 68 10.31 -8.03 -4.31
CA ARG A 68 10.37 -8.77 -3.04
C ARG A 68 11.35 -8.10 -2.09
N SER A 69 10.94 -7.96 -0.83
CA SER A 69 11.87 -7.60 0.24
C SER A 69 12.46 -8.86 0.87
N ASN A 70 13.73 -8.78 1.26
CA ASN A 70 14.37 -9.76 2.15
C ASN A 70 14.06 -9.49 3.63
N HIS A 71 13.39 -8.37 3.93
CA HIS A 71 12.92 -8.07 5.27
C HIS A 71 11.82 -9.06 5.66
N VAL A 72 11.98 -9.64 6.85
CA VAL A 72 11.01 -10.54 7.47
C VAL A 72 10.80 -10.03 8.88
N ASN A 73 9.56 -9.66 9.19
CA ASN A 73 9.13 -9.29 10.51
C ASN A 73 7.74 -9.88 10.74
N ASP A 74 7.59 -10.60 11.85
CA ASP A 74 6.37 -11.30 12.26
C ASP A 74 5.45 -10.39 13.12
N GLU A 75 5.86 -9.15 13.40
CA GLU A 75 5.02 -8.17 14.09
C GLU A 75 3.81 -7.80 13.23
N LEU A 76 2.62 -8.12 13.76
CA LEU A 76 1.35 -7.92 13.08
C LEU A 76 0.93 -6.44 13.22
N TYR A 77 1.41 -5.55 12.33
CA TYR A 77 1.03 -4.12 12.32
C TYR A 77 -0.43 -3.84 11.91
N LEU A 78 -1.25 -4.87 11.74
CA LEU A 78 -2.67 -4.75 11.38
C LEU A 78 -3.51 -4.39 12.61
N ASN A 79 -3.42 -3.13 13.05
CA ASN A 79 -4.40 -2.55 13.97
C ASN A 79 -5.44 -1.78 13.13
N LEU A 80 -6.64 -2.32 12.93
CA LEU A 80 -7.70 -1.64 12.15
C LEU A 80 -8.39 -0.64 13.09
N SER A 81 -8.70 0.56 12.58
CA SER A 81 -9.47 1.55 13.35
C SER A 81 -10.83 0.97 13.73
N ASP A 82 -11.27 1.19 14.96
CA ASP A 82 -12.67 0.94 15.35
C ASP A 82 -13.60 1.89 14.57
N PHE A 83 -14.75 1.36 14.12
CA PHE A 83 -15.72 2.03 13.26
C PHE A 83 -16.50 3.15 13.96
#